data_AF-A0A8S3HEV3-F1
#
_entry.id   AF-A0A8S3HEV3-F1
#
_cell.length_a   1.000
_cell.length_b   1.000
_cell.length_c   1.000
_cell.angle_alpha   90.00
_cell.angle_beta   90.00
_cell.angle_gamma   90.00
#
_symmetry.space_group_name_H-M   'P 1'
#
loop_
_entity.id
_entity.type
_entity.pdbx_description
1 polymer ?
#
loop_
_entity_poly.entity_id
_entity_poly.type
_entity_poly.pdbx_seq_one_letter_code
_entity_poly.pdbx_strand_id
1 'polypeptide(L)'
;MFHPRPFIFSRFPPQGTAAVVRARHGSLLDIYFRIHAEFQLNTPPYHPFWYTPALFQGRLIIRDDASELTYFHMYVPNEKRLNVDMEWITSKGGPSSSLEVDIGYMPRMELRSAASSISLNRTGVTSEQLVATMNENLYDDLLKSFDSPDENFTNGKEVFDLLERKFYPFKAVPYYEYRQAFKKAEETNKLVHTLILWGALDDQSC
;
A
#
# COMPACT_ATOMS: atom_id res chain seq x y z
N MET A 1 -17.06 -1.51 0.56
CA MET A 1 -17.54 -2.11 1.83
C MET A 1 -16.55 -3.22 2.17
N PHE A 2 -15.81 -3.11 3.28
CA PHE A 2 -14.89 -4.18 3.70
C PHE A 2 -15.67 -5.40 4.16
N HIS A 3 -15.09 -6.59 4.00
CA HIS A 3 -15.73 -7.83 4.44
C HIS A 3 -16.03 -7.76 5.95
N PRO A 4 -17.25 -8.11 6.42
CA PRO A 4 -17.66 -7.96 7.82
C PRO A 4 -16.88 -8.87 8.79
N ARG A 5 -16.08 -9.80 8.26
CA ARG A 5 -15.13 -10.63 9.00
C ARG A 5 -13.74 -10.43 8.40
N PRO A 6 -13.05 -9.32 8.67
CA PRO A 6 -11.68 -9.11 8.22
C PRO A 6 -10.71 -9.86 9.14
N PHE A 7 -11.00 -11.13 9.43
CA PHE A 7 -10.04 -11.95 10.16
C PHE A 7 -8.89 -12.23 9.20
N ILE A 8 -7.76 -11.59 9.49
CA ILE A 8 -6.51 -11.71 8.75
C ILE A 8 -5.98 -13.12 9.03
N PHE A 9 -6.49 -14.11 8.32
CA PHE A 9 -5.65 -15.26 8.05
C PHE A 9 -4.78 -14.84 6.88
N SER A 10 -3.55 -14.42 7.18
CA SER A 10 -2.53 -14.25 6.16
C SER A 10 -1.71 -15.53 6.14
N ARG A 11 -1.43 -16.08 4.95
CA ARG A 11 -0.57 -17.25 4.83
C ARG A 11 0.85 -16.95 5.31
N PHE A 12 1.24 -15.68 5.24
CA PHE A 12 2.57 -15.20 5.63
C PHE A 12 2.48 -14.18 6.77
N PRO A 13 3.48 -14.10 7.67
CA PRO A 13 3.60 -12.95 8.58
C PRO A 13 3.71 -11.65 7.75
N PRO A 14 3.61 -10.45 8.35
CA PRO A 14 3.70 -9.18 7.61
C PRO A 14 5.10 -8.94 7.01
N GLN A 15 5.45 -9.74 6.01
CA GLN A 15 6.53 -9.55 5.06
C GLN A 15 5.97 -8.57 4.02
N GLY A 16 6.65 -7.45 3.76
CA GLY A 16 6.14 -6.46 2.80
C GLY A 16 5.57 -5.18 3.41
N THR A 17 5.75 -4.93 4.72
CA THR A 17 5.39 -3.63 5.33
C THR A 17 6.60 -2.75 5.59
N ALA A 18 6.53 -1.49 5.18
CA ALA A 18 7.52 -0.47 5.51
C ALA A 18 6.84 0.90 5.62
N ALA A 19 7.42 1.77 6.44
CA ALA A 19 6.93 3.13 6.64
C ALA A 19 8.10 4.12 6.68
N VAL A 20 7.80 5.36 6.31
CA VAL A 20 8.72 6.50 6.32
C VAL A 20 8.02 7.63 7.06
N VAL A 21 8.67 8.15 8.11
CA VAL A 21 8.27 9.43 8.70
C VAL A 21 8.69 10.51 7.71
N ARG A 22 7.72 11.09 7.00
CA ARG A 22 7.97 12.16 6.03
C ARG A 22 8.27 13.46 6.75
N ALA A 23 7.54 13.75 7.81
CA ALA A 23 7.66 15.00 8.53
C ALA A 23 7.17 14.92 9.98
N ARG A 24 7.54 15.94 10.76
CA ARG A 24 7.09 16.15 12.12
C ARG A 24 6.64 17.60 12.30
N HIS A 25 5.46 17.79 12.89
CA HIS A 25 4.94 19.10 13.25
C HIS A 25 4.45 19.08 14.70
N GLY A 26 5.21 19.69 15.61
CA GLY A 26 4.94 19.61 17.05
C GLY A 26 5.01 18.16 17.57
N SER A 27 3.89 17.65 18.08
CA SER A 27 3.72 16.26 18.52
C SER A 27 3.13 15.34 17.46
N LEU A 28 2.92 15.81 16.22
CA LEU A 28 2.33 15.03 15.14
C LEU A 28 3.42 14.54 14.18
N LEU A 29 3.28 13.29 13.76
CA LEU A 29 4.11 12.65 12.74
C LEU A 29 3.25 12.41 11.51
N ASP A 30 3.76 12.80 10.35
CA ASP A 30 3.18 12.45 9.06
C ASP A 30 3.98 11.28 8.46
N ILE A 31 3.31 10.15 8.28
CA ILE A 31 3.91 8.86 7.98
C ILE A 31 3.29 8.30 6.71
N TYR A 32 4.14 7.96 5.75
CA TYR A 32 3.74 7.22 4.56
C TYR A 32 4.13 5.78 4.74
N PHE A 33 3.31 4.86 4.24
CA PHE A 33 3.56 3.44 4.39
C PHE A 33 3.14 2.66 3.16
N ARG A 34 3.74 1.48 3.02
CA ARG A 34 3.33 0.43 2.11
C ARG A 34 3.08 -0.83 2.93
N ILE A 35 2.01 -1.54 2.61
CA ILE A 35 1.68 -2.86 3.18
C ILE A 35 1.41 -3.82 2.02
N HIS A 36 1.90 -5.05 2.13
CA HIS A 36 1.44 -6.18 1.35
C HIS A 36 0.59 -7.08 2.26
N ALA A 37 -0.61 -7.44 1.82
CA ALA A 37 -1.58 -8.17 2.63
C ALA A 37 -2.47 -9.05 1.75
N GLU A 38 -2.84 -10.21 2.29
CA GLU A 38 -3.74 -11.16 1.65
C GLU A 38 -5.02 -11.29 2.49
N PHE A 39 -6.15 -11.53 1.81
CA PHE A 39 -7.45 -11.72 2.45
C PHE A 39 -8.06 -13.06 2.05
N GLN A 40 -8.44 -13.86 3.04
CA GLN A 40 -9.28 -15.02 2.79
C GLN A 40 -10.75 -14.58 2.67
N LEU A 41 -11.35 -14.72 1.49
CA LEU A 41 -12.74 -14.33 1.26
C LEU A 41 -13.75 -15.38 1.73
N ASN A 42 -13.37 -16.66 1.65
CA ASN A 42 -14.23 -17.79 2.00
C ASN A 42 -13.87 -18.40 3.34
N THR A 43 -14.86 -18.95 4.06
CA THR A 43 -14.65 -19.73 5.30
C THR A 43 -15.13 -21.17 5.11
N PRO A 44 -14.71 -22.12 5.96
CA PRO A 44 -15.27 -23.47 5.96
C PRO A 44 -16.81 -23.47 5.93
N PRO A 45 -17.46 -24.37 5.17
CA PRO A 45 -16.91 -25.57 4.53
C PRO A 45 -16.28 -25.36 3.14
N TYR A 46 -16.24 -24.12 2.63
CA TYR A 46 -15.62 -23.81 1.35
C TYR A 46 -14.10 -23.85 1.44
N HIS A 47 -13.45 -24.15 0.31
CA HIS A 47 -12.01 -24.05 0.22
C HIS A 47 -11.54 -22.60 0.31
N PRO A 48 -10.32 -22.35 0.84
CA PRO A 48 -9.73 -21.03 0.85
C PRO A 48 -9.71 -20.39 -0.53
N PHE A 49 -10.14 -19.14 -0.58
CA PHE A 49 -9.99 -18.25 -1.71
C PHE A 49 -9.28 -17.00 -1.20
N TRP A 50 -8.05 -16.82 -1.66
CA TRP A 50 -7.16 -15.72 -1.36
C TRP A 50 -7.37 -14.60 -2.36
N TYR A 51 -7.48 -13.39 -1.83
CA TYR A 51 -7.54 -12.16 -2.59
C TYR A 51 -6.37 -11.29 -2.10
N THR A 52 -5.43 -11.03 -2.99
CA THR A 52 -4.17 -10.38 -2.65
C THR A 52 -3.97 -9.14 -3.52
N PRO A 53 -4.30 -7.95 -3.02
CA PRO A 53 -3.89 -6.72 -3.69
C PRO A 53 -2.37 -6.67 -3.86
N ALA A 54 -1.91 -6.21 -5.03
CA ALA A 54 -0.47 -6.11 -5.32
C ALA A 54 0.28 -5.33 -4.22
N LEU A 55 -0.33 -4.22 -3.76
CA LEU A 55 0.07 -3.52 -2.56
C LEU A 55 -1.01 -2.54 -2.09
N PHE A 56 -0.92 -2.17 -0.81
CA PHE A 56 -1.54 -0.97 -0.29
C PHE A 56 -0.49 0.14 -0.14
N GLN A 57 -0.83 1.33 -0.60
CA GLN A 57 -0.16 2.58 -0.24
C GLN A 57 -1.01 3.32 0.79
N GLY A 58 -0.35 4.02 1.70
CA GLY A 58 -1.08 4.86 2.63
C GLY A 58 -0.27 6.00 3.23
N ARG A 59 -1.02 6.92 3.83
CA ARG A 59 -0.55 8.07 4.61
C ARG A 59 -1.36 8.11 5.90
N LEU A 60 -0.68 8.30 7.01
CA LEU A 60 -1.32 8.55 8.30
C LEU A 60 -0.66 9.70 9.02
N ILE A 61 -1.46 10.41 9.82
CA ILE A 61 -0.96 11.41 10.76
C ILE A 61 -1.33 10.93 12.15
N ILE A 62 -0.31 10.79 13.01
CA ILE A 62 -0.45 10.24 14.35
C ILE A 62 0.34 11.10 15.34
N ARG A 63 -0.10 11.14 16.59
CA ARG A 63 0.75 11.65 17.67
C ARG A 63 1.99 10.77 17.84
N ASP A 64 3.10 11.40 18.19
CA ASP A 64 4.38 10.71 18.41
C ASP A 64 4.37 9.77 19.62
N ASP A 65 3.43 9.93 20.55
CA ASP A 65 3.13 8.99 21.63
C ASP A 65 2.15 7.87 21.23
N ALA A 66 1.76 7.81 19.95
CA ALA A 66 0.80 6.88 19.38
C ALA A 66 -0.61 6.88 20.03
N SER A 67 -0.94 7.90 20.82
CA SER A 67 -2.21 7.97 21.55
C SER A 67 -3.42 8.31 20.66
N GLU A 68 -3.18 8.97 19.53
CA GLU A 68 -4.22 9.48 18.64
C GLU A 68 -3.75 9.47 17.19
N LEU A 69 -4.55 8.82 16.33
CA LEU A 69 -4.47 8.89 14.87
C LEU A 69 -5.43 9.98 14.40
N THR A 70 -4.93 11.03 13.76
CA THR A 70 -5.77 12.15 13.30
C THR A 70 -6.18 12.01 11.85
N TYR A 71 -5.35 11.34 11.03
CA TYR A 71 -5.62 11.10 9.62
C TYR A 71 -5.17 9.70 9.24
N PHE A 72 -5.95 9.05 8.38
CA PHE A 72 -5.62 7.76 7.80
C PHE A 72 -6.16 7.68 6.39
N HIS A 73 -5.31 7.32 5.45
CA HIS A 73 -5.70 6.97 4.10
C HIS A 73 -4.87 5.80 3.63
N MET A 74 -5.53 4.75 3.15
CA MET A 74 -4.90 3.56 2.59
C MET A 74 -5.69 3.11 1.38
N TYR A 75 -5.01 2.80 0.27
CA TYR A 75 -5.65 2.40 -0.97
C TYR A 75 -4.77 1.45 -1.77
N VAL A 76 -5.40 0.69 -2.66
CA VAL A 76 -4.72 -0.08 -3.71
C VAL A 76 -4.51 0.85 -4.91
N PRO A 77 -3.26 1.12 -5.32
CA PRO A 77 -3.01 1.96 -6.50
C PRO A 77 -3.59 1.33 -7.77
N ASN A 78 -4.05 2.18 -8.70
CA ASN A 78 -4.78 1.76 -9.90
C ASN A 78 -4.19 2.32 -11.21
N GLU A 79 -2.96 2.84 -11.14
CA GLU A 79 -2.23 3.35 -12.31
C GLU A 79 -1.73 2.19 -13.20
N LYS A 80 -1.61 0.99 -12.62
CA LYS A 80 -1.28 -0.25 -13.32
C LYS A 80 -2.53 -1.00 -13.75
N ARG A 81 -2.40 -1.78 -14.84
CA ARG A 81 -3.53 -2.52 -15.45
C ARG A 81 -3.98 -3.74 -14.65
N LEU A 82 -3.11 -4.28 -13.80
CA LEU A 82 -3.37 -5.42 -12.93
C LEU A 82 -2.87 -5.04 -11.54
N ASN A 83 -3.68 -5.25 -10.52
CA ASN A 83 -3.36 -4.81 -9.16
C ASN A 83 -3.91 -5.74 -8.06
N VAL A 84 -4.40 -6.92 -8.45
CA VAL A 84 -4.95 -7.92 -7.55
C VAL A 84 -4.66 -9.30 -8.09
N ASP A 85 -4.18 -10.18 -7.22
CA ASP A 85 -4.07 -11.61 -7.44
C ASP A 85 -5.19 -12.38 -6.71
N MET A 86 -5.62 -13.49 -7.29
CA MET A 86 -6.71 -14.32 -6.80
C MET A 86 -6.32 -15.79 -6.88
N GLU A 87 -6.24 -16.46 -5.73
CA GLU A 87 -5.84 -17.87 -5.67
C GLU A 87 -6.90 -18.71 -4.94
N TRP A 88 -7.36 -19.81 -5.53
CA TRP A 88 -8.32 -20.70 -4.87
C TRP A 88 -8.05 -22.17 -5.14
N ILE A 89 -8.39 -23.00 -4.15
CA ILE A 89 -8.26 -24.45 -4.25
C ILE A 89 -9.54 -25.02 -4.87
N THR A 90 -9.42 -25.69 -6.01
CA THR A 90 -10.59 -26.20 -6.76
C THR A 90 -11.01 -27.63 -6.43
N SER A 91 -10.22 -28.41 -5.68
CA SER A 91 -10.60 -29.79 -5.35
C SER A 91 -10.31 -30.22 -3.90
N LYS A 92 -11.18 -31.10 -3.39
CA LYS A 92 -11.13 -31.66 -2.03
C LYS A 92 -9.93 -32.61 -1.87
N GLY A 93 -8.78 -32.09 -1.45
CA GLY A 93 -7.78 -32.82 -0.66
C GLY A 93 -7.31 -34.18 -1.16
N GLY A 94 -7.27 -34.41 -2.48
CA GLY A 94 -6.59 -35.55 -3.09
C GLY A 94 -5.17 -35.17 -3.54
N PRO A 95 -4.35 -36.14 -4.00
CA PRO A 95 -3.02 -35.87 -4.59
C PRO A 95 -3.05 -34.97 -5.84
N SER A 96 -4.24 -34.59 -6.31
CA SER A 96 -4.52 -33.69 -7.42
C SER A 96 -5.21 -32.38 -6.98
N SER A 97 -4.93 -31.88 -5.78
CA SER A 97 -5.39 -30.54 -5.39
C SER A 97 -4.80 -29.49 -6.32
N SER A 98 -5.63 -28.93 -7.21
CA SER A 98 -5.26 -27.85 -8.10
C SER A 98 -5.46 -26.50 -7.41
N LEU A 99 -4.38 -25.72 -7.34
CA LEU A 99 -4.42 -24.30 -7.06
C LEU A 99 -4.69 -23.60 -8.38
N GLU A 100 -5.80 -22.90 -8.49
CA GLU A 100 -6.05 -21.99 -9.60
C GLU A 100 -5.60 -20.59 -9.20
N VAL A 101 -5.08 -19.85 -10.18
CA VAL A 101 -4.59 -18.48 -10.03
C VAL A 101 -5.20 -17.63 -11.14
N ASP A 102 -5.71 -16.46 -10.79
CA ASP A 102 -6.19 -15.46 -11.73
C ASP A 102 -5.76 -14.06 -11.27
N ILE A 103 -5.64 -13.14 -12.22
CA ILE A 103 -5.17 -11.78 -11.98
C ILE A 103 -6.20 -10.77 -12.48
N GLY A 104 -6.48 -9.80 -11.63
CA GLY A 104 -7.56 -8.85 -11.84
C GLY A 104 -7.12 -7.39 -11.82
N TYR A 105 -8.07 -6.54 -12.19
CA TYR A 105 -8.01 -5.10 -12.00
C TYR A 105 -9.12 -4.64 -11.06
N MET A 106 -8.73 -3.99 -9.97
CA MET A 106 -9.60 -3.33 -9.03
C MET A 106 -9.52 -1.83 -9.24
N PRO A 107 -10.57 -1.17 -9.78
CA PRO A 107 -10.53 0.25 -10.07
C PRO A 107 -10.46 1.12 -8.81
N ARG A 108 -10.98 0.62 -7.68
CA ARG A 108 -10.95 1.33 -6.40
C ARG A 108 -11.10 0.39 -5.22
N MET A 109 -10.09 0.37 -4.36
CA MET A 109 -10.17 -0.18 -3.00
C MET A 109 -9.46 0.80 -2.07
N GLU A 110 -10.20 1.36 -1.11
CA GLU A 110 -9.76 2.50 -0.31
C GLU A 110 -10.39 2.47 1.09
N LEU A 111 -9.59 2.81 2.10
CA LEU A 111 -10.02 3.15 3.45
C LEU A 111 -9.49 4.55 3.77
N ARG A 112 -10.41 5.48 4.03
CA ARG A 112 -10.07 6.86 4.38
C ARG A 112 -10.81 7.27 5.65
N SER A 113 -10.08 7.84 6.59
CA SER A 113 -10.60 8.49 7.78
C SER A 113 -9.86 9.80 7.97
N ALA A 114 -10.63 10.87 7.98
CA ALA A 114 -10.20 12.20 8.40
C ALA A 114 -10.92 12.47 9.73
N ALA A 115 -10.74 11.60 10.71
CA ALA A 115 -11.27 11.77 12.06
C ALA A 115 -10.23 11.30 13.06
N SER A 116 -10.13 12.01 14.18
CA SER A 116 -9.36 11.56 15.33
C SER A 116 -9.87 10.19 15.79
N SER A 117 -8.95 9.26 15.99
CA SER A 117 -9.26 7.94 16.53
C SER A 117 -9.75 8.06 17.96
N ILE A 118 -10.79 7.29 18.29
CA ILE A 118 -11.38 7.29 19.63
C ILE A 118 -11.22 5.90 20.22
N SER A 119 -10.66 5.85 21.43
CA SER A 119 -10.62 4.60 22.19
C SER A 119 -12.00 4.30 22.74
N LEU A 120 -12.65 3.25 22.24
CA LEU A 120 -14.00 2.82 22.69
C LEU A 120 -14.04 2.52 24.20
N ASN A 121 -12.91 2.14 24.79
CA ASN A 121 -12.80 1.89 26.23
C ASN A 121 -12.94 3.17 27.08
N ARG A 122 -12.87 4.37 26.49
CA ARG A 122 -12.81 5.64 27.25
C ARG A 122 -14.08 6.50 27.19
N THR A 123 -15.00 6.26 26.26
CA THR A 123 -16.05 7.26 25.97
C THR A 123 -17.48 6.79 26.21
N GLY A 124 -17.77 5.47 26.19
CA GLY A 124 -19.16 4.98 26.31
C GLY A 124 -20.09 5.47 25.17
N VAL A 125 -19.52 6.04 24.10
CA VAL A 125 -20.21 6.59 22.93
C VAL A 125 -20.31 5.51 21.86
N THR A 126 -21.45 5.42 21.16
CA THR A 126 -21.63 4.43 20.09
C THR A 126 -21.00 4.90 18.77
N SER A 127 -20.68 3.96 17.88
CA SER A 127 -20.08 4.23 16.56
C SER A 127 -20.86 5.26 15.74
N GLU A 128 -22.19 5.25 15.85
CA GLU A 128 -23.10 6.08 15.06
C GLU A 128 -23.04 7.56 15.48
N GLN A 129 -22.77 7.83 16.76
CA GLN A 129 -22.66 9.19 17.29
C GLN A 129 -21.35 9.87 16.89
N LEU A 130 -20.30 9.10 16.59
CA LEU A 130 -18.97 9.61 16.24
C LEU A 130 -18.84 10.04 14.77
N VAL A 131 -19.61 9.40 13.88
CA VAL A 131 -19.60 9.72 12.44
C VAL A 131 -20.19 11.10 12.14
N ALA A 132 -21.11 11.58 12.99
CA ALA A 132 -21.81 12.85 12.80
C ALA A 132 -20.95 14.11 13.03
N THR A 133 -19.76 13.98 13.63
CA THR A 133 -18.86 15.10 13.97
C THR A 133 -17.68 15.30 13.01
N MET A 134 -17.63 14.55 11.91
CA MET A 134 -16.54 14.67 10.94
C MET A 134 -16.62 15.99 10.16
N ASN A 135 -15.59 16.84 10.26
CA ASN A 135 -15.47 18.07 9.49
C ASN A 135 -14.31 17.96 8.50
N GLU A 136 -14.60 17.64 7.24
CA GLU A 136 -13.57 17.43 6.20
C GLU A 136 -12.68 18.67 5.97
N ASN A 137 -13.21 19.88 6.17
CA ASN A 137 -12.47 21.12 5.89
C ASN A 137 -11.27 21.34 6.82
N LEU A 138 -11.34 20.86 8.07
CA LEU A 138 -10.26 21.00 9.05
C LEU A 138 -9.02 20.19 8.65
N TYR A 139 -9.23 19.10 7.90
CA TYR A 139 -8.18 18.17 7.52
C TYR A 139 -7.41 18.61 6.29
N ASP A 140 -8.08 19.24 5.33
CA ASP A 140 -7.37 19.84 4.20
C ASP A 140 -6.38 20.91 4.68
N ASP A 141 -6.73 21.66 5.73
CA ASP A 141 -5.82 22.66 6.31
C ASP A 141 -4.68 22.01 7.12
N LEU A 142 -4.94 20.90 7.83
CA LEU A 142 -3.90 20.10 8.46
C LEU A 142 -2.93 19.52 7.42
N LEU A 143 -3.43 18.91 6.35
CA LEU A 143 -2.62 18.37 5.25
C LEU A 143 -1.79 19.47 4.60
N LYS A 144 -2.38 20.66 4.34
CA LYS A 144 -1.64 21.82 3.85
C LYS A 144 -0.54 22.29 4.80
N SER A 145 -0.74 22.23 6.13
CA SER A 145 0.34 22.58 7.09
C SER A 145 1.55 21.65 6.96
N PHE A 146 1.29 20.37 6.64
CA PHE A 146 2.31 19.37 6.37
C PHE A 146 2.89 19.48 4.96
N ASP A 147 2.21 20.13 4.01
CA ASP A 147 2.68 20.30 2.63
C ASP A 147 3.32 21.69 2.42
N SER A 148 3.48 22.50 3.49
CA SER A 148 4.18 23.78 3.45
C SER A 148 5.71 23.59 3.27
N PRO A 149 6.41 24.47 2.53
CA PRO A 149 7.80 24.25 2.14
C PRO A 149 8.80 24.67 3.24
N ASP A 150 8.88 23.93 4.35
CA ASP A 150 10.10 23.94 5.17
C ASP A 150 11.17 22.98 4.60
N GLU A 151 12.42 23.21 4.97
CA GLU A 151 13.64 22.65 4.33
C GLU A 151 13.83 21.11 4.40
N ASN A 152 12.91 20.35 5.01
CA ASN A 152 13.02 18.89 5.18
C ASN A 152 11.86 18.07 4.58
N PHE A 153 11.02 18.66 3.74
CA PHE A 153 9.89 17.93 3.16
C PHE A 153 10.25 17.17 1.87
N THR A 154 10.27 15.84 1.97
CA THR A 154 10.22 14.95 0.80
C THR A 154 8.79 14.96 0.25
N ASN A 155 8.61 15.11 -1.07
CA ASN A 155 7.26 15.11 -1.64
C ASN A 155 6.64 13.69 -1.53
N GLY A 156 5.31 13.59 -1.46
CA GLY A 156 4.65 12.29 -1.24
C GLY A 156 5.03 11.22 -2.26
N LYS A 157 5.31 11.61 -3.51
CA LYS A 157 5.76 10.71 -4.57
C LYS A 157 7.17 10.16 -4.29
N GLU A 158 8.11 11.02 -3.92
CA GLU A 158 9.49 10.64 -3.56
C GLU A 158 9.51 9.68 -2.37
N VAL A 159 8.61 9.87 -1.40
CA VAL A 159 8.49 8.94 -0.27
C VAL A 159 8.01 7.56 -0.75
N PHE A 160 7.05 7.50 -1.67
CA PHE A 160 6.66 6.22 -2.27
C PHE A 160 7.77 5.61 -3.13
N ASP A 161 8.54 6.41 -3.89
CA ASP A 161 9.71 5.93 -4.64
C ASP A 161 10.77 5.34 -3.68
N LEU A 162 10.96 5.94 -2.49
CA LEU A 162 11.84 5.40 -1.44
C LEU A 162 11.32 4.07 -0.88
N LEU A 163 10.02 4.00 -0.58
CA LEU A 163 9.36 2.77 -0.14
C LEU A 163 9.49 1.67 -1.21
N GLU A 164 9.31 1.99 -2.48
CA GLU A 164 9.47 1.02 -3.57
C GLU A 164 10.89 0.47 -3.66
N ARG A 165 11.92 1.32 -3.56
CA ARG A 165 13.33 0.87 -3.55
C ARG A 165 13.66 -0.04 -2.38
N LYS A 166 12.95 0.08 -1.25
CA LYS A 166 13.10 -0.82 -0.10
C LYS A 166 12.69 -2.27 -0.44
N PHE A 167 11.72 -2.45 -1.33
CA PHE A 167 11.19 -3.77 -1.70
C PHE A 167 11.69 -4.29 -3.04
N TYR A 168 12.11 -3.40 -3.93
CA TYR A 168 12.56 -3.74 -5.28
C TYR A 168 14.02 -3.32 -5.45
N PRO A 169 15.00 -4.17 -5.09
CA PRO A 169 16.43 -3.84 -5.19
C PRO A 169 16.85 -3.39 -6.59
N PHE A 170 16.21 -3.91 -7.64
CA PHE A 170 16.48 -3.52 -9.02
C PHE A 170 16.15 -2.04 -9.31
N LYS A 171 15.25 -1.40 -8.53
CA LYS A 171 14.96 0.05 -8.64
C LYS A 171 16.10 0.93 -8.11
N ALA A 172 17.15 0.35 -7.54
CA ALA A 172 18.40 1.08 -7.27
C ALA A 172 19.19 1.37 -8.55
N VAL A 173 18.93 0.62 -9.63
CA VAL A 173 19.55 0.85 -10.94
C VAL A 173 18.71 1.89 -11.70
N PRO A 174 19.33 2.98 -12.20
CA PRO A 174 18.61 3.94 -13.03
C PRO A 174 18.05 3.27 -14.28
N TYR A 175 16.74 3.43 -14.47
CA TYR A 175 16.07 2.96 -15.69
C TYR A 175 16.21 4.03 -16.78
N TYR A 176 16.71 3.62 -17.94
CA TYR A 176 16.72 4.43 -19.14
C TYR A 176 15.83 3.77 -20.17
N GLU A 177 15.02 4.57 -20.87
CA GLU A 177 14.35 4.04 -22.06
C GLU A 177 15.38 3.54 -23.07
N TYR A 178 14.98 2.58 -23.91
CA TYR A 178 15.90 1.87 -24.81
C TYR A 178 16.86 2.81 -25.56
N ARG A 179 16.35 3.87 -26.20
CA ARG A 179 17.18 4.84 -26.93
C ARG A 179 18.07 5.70 -26.03
N GLN A 180 17.58 6.06 -24.85
CA GLN A 180 18.34 6.86 -23.88
C GLN A 180 19.52 6.06 -23.32
N ALA A 181 19.38 4.73 -23.17
CA ALA A 181 20.46 3.87 -22.72
C ALA A 181 21.67 3.91 -23.68
N PHE A 182 21.44 3.87 -25.00
CA PHE A 182 22.52 4.00 -25.99
C PHE A 182 23.20 5.37 -25.95
N LYS A 183 22.41 6.45 -25.84
CA LYS A 183 22.97 7.80 -25.70
C LYS A 183 23.85 7.92 -24.45
N LYS A 184 23.39 7.35 -23.33
CA LYS A 184 24.16 7.36 -22.07
C LYS A 184 25.43 6.53 -22.18
N ALA A 185 25.39 5.41 -22.89
CA ALA A 185 26.55 4.56 -23.13
C ALA A 185 27.62 5.28 -23.97
N GLU A 186 27.20 6.00 -25.02
CA GLU A 186 28.09 6.84 -25.83
C GLU A 186 28.73 7.97 -24.99
N GLU A 187 27.91 8.72 -24.24
CA GLU A 187 28.40 9.80 -23.35
C GLU A 187 29.39 9.31 -22.29
N THR A 188 29.25 8.07 -21.82
CA THR A 188 30.08 7.50 -20.76
C THR A 188 31.18 6.57 -21.27
N ASN A 189 31.33 6.43 -22.60
CA ASN A 189 32.26 5.52 -23.26
C ASN A 189 32.15 4.07 -22.72
N LYS A 190 30.91 3.56 -22.61
CA LYS A 190 30.59 2.20 -22.15
C LYS A 190 29.87 1.40 -23.22
N LEU A 191 29.94 0.08 -23.11
CA LEU A 191 29.17 -0.84 -23.97
C LEU A 191 27.77 -1.06 -23.39
N VAL A 192 26.80 -1.31 -24.27
CA VAL A 192 25.43 -1.71 -23.89
C VAL A 192 25.35 -3.24 -23.91
N HIS A 193 24.93 -3.84 -22.79
CA HIS A 193 24.56 -5.25 -22.72
C HIS A 193 23.03 -5.37 -22.59
N THR A 194 22.39 -6.11 -23.49
CA THR A 194 20.93 -6.23 -23.53
C THR A 194 20.50 -7.59 -23.01
N LEU A 195 19.65 -7.59 -21.99
CA LEU A 195 18.92 -8.76 -21.51
C LEU A 195 17.46 -8.62 -21.92
N ILE A 196 16.90 -9.64 -22.57
CA ILE A 196 15.47 -9.70 -22.91
C ILE A 196 14.80 -10.63 -21.91
N LEU A 197 13.81 -10.11 -21.20
CA LEU A 197 13.02 -10.85 -20.24
C LEU A 197 11.60 -11.00 -20.75
N TRP A 198 10.99 -12.15 -20.46
CA TRP A 198 9.60 -12.44 -20.76
C TRP A 198 8.84 -12.42 -19.42
N GLY A 199 8.12 -11.34 -19.16
CA GLY A 199 7.43 -11.09 -17.89
C GLY A 199 7.64 -9.66 -17.39
N ALA A 200 6.79 -9.24 -16.46
CA ALA A 200 6.94 -7.96 -15.78
C ALA A 200 8.12 -8.03 -14.80
N LEU A 201 9.03 -7.04 -14.83
CA LEU A 201 10.08 -6.89 -13.83
C LEU A 201 9.54 -6.32 -12.52
N ASP A 202 8.42 -5.61 -12.60
CA ASP A 202 7.65 -5.22 -11.45
C ASP A 202 6.66 -6.33 -11.12
N ASP A 203 6.68 -6.73 -9.85
CA ASP A 203 5.61 -7.48 -9.23
C ASP A 203 4.28 -6.72 -9.49
N GLN A 204 3.46 -7.31 -10.36
CA GLN A 204 2.09 -6.90 -10.67
C GLN A 204 1.08 -7.67 -9.79
N SER A 205 1.58 -8.68 -9.06
CA SER A 205 0.84 -9.71 -8.34
C SER A 205 1.84 -10.62 -7.61
N CYS A 206 2.34 -10.14 -6.47
CA CYS A 206 3.27 -10.80 -5.54
C CYS A 206 4.73 -10.97 -6.02
#